data_AF-A0AA41BLI8-F1
#
_entry.id   AF-A0AA41BLI8-F1
#
_cell.length_a   1.000
_cell.length_b   1.000
_cell.length_c   1.000
_cell.angle_alpha   90.00
_cell.angle_beta   90.00
_cell.angle_gamma   90.00
#
_symmetry.space_group_name_H-M   'P 1'
#
loop_
_entity.id
_entity.type
_entity.pdbx_description
1 polymer ?
#
loop_
_entity_poly.entity_id
_entity_poly.type
_entity_poly.pdbx_seq_one_letter_code
_entity_poly.pdbx_strand_id
1 'polypeptide(L)'
;MSVFRSLLTAGVLASGLFWSLSGITATPTPQESDQRWTVTQQRNPDAACLDCHKPDTEGMHGKHTGAINPNNKLPITCTNCHGQPSLHHREGVKDVMRFNDPMYTVEQQNSVCMSCHL
;
A
#
# COMPACT_ATOMS: atom_id res chain seq x y z
N MET A 1 -8.05 -3.05 66.38
CA MET A 1 -7.75 -2.38 65.09
C MET A 1 -6.96 -3.24 64.10
N SER A 2 -6.21 -4.27 64.54
CA SER A 2 -5.39 -5.12 63.63
C SER A 2 -6.21 -6.09 62.75
N VAL A 3 -7.24 -6.73 63.32
CA VAL A 3 -8.10 -7.70 62.61
C VAL A 3 -8.91 -7.10 61.45
N PHE A 4 -9.41 -5.88 61.62
CA PHE A 4 -10.15 -5.16 60.57
C PHE A 4 -9.25 -4.78 59.38
N ARG A 5 -7.98 -4.46 59.63
CA ARG A 5 -7.00 -4.19 58.56
C ARG A 5 -6.68 -5.46 57.76
N SER A 6 -6.60 -6.61 58.43
CA SER A 6 -6.30 -7.90 57.79
C SER A 6 -7.44 -8.43 56.92
N LEU A 7 -8.70 -8.16 57.28
CA LEU A 7 -9.86 -8.54 56.48
C LEU A 7 -10.00 -7.67 55.22
N LEU A 8 -9.64 -6.38 55.32
CA LEU A 8 -9.65 -5.46 54.18
C LEU A 8 -8.55 -5.81 53.16
N THR A 9 -7.34 -6.17 53.59
CA THR A 9 -6.27 -6.58 52.67
C THR A 9 -6.54 -7.93 52.00
N ALA A 10 -7.15 -8.89 52.71
CA ALA A 10 -7.57 -10.16 52.11
C ALA A 10 -8.70 -9.98 51.08
N GLY A 11 -9.65 -9.08 51.34
CA GLY A 11 -10.73 -8.75 50.40
C GLY A 11 -10.23 -8.12 49.10
N VAL A 12 -9.28 -7.19 49.18
CA VAL A 12 -8.71 -6.51 47.99
C VAL A 12 -7.93 -7.48 47.10
N LEU A 13 -7.17 -8.41 47.68
CA LEU A 13 -6.44 -9.44 46.92
C LEU A 13 -7.38 -10.46 46.24
N ALA A 14 -8.47 -10.86 46.91
CA ALA A 14 -9.46 -11.77 46.35
C ALA A 14 -10.28 -11.14 45.21
N SER A 15 -10.61 -9.85 45.30
CA SER A 15 -11.32 -9.13 44.24
C SER A 15 -10.45 -8.83 43.02
N GLY A 16 -9.14 -8.63 43.20
CA GLY A 16 -8.20 -8.44 42.08
C GLY A 16 -8.04 -9.68 41.20
N LEU A 17 -8.10 -10.88 41.80
CA LEU A 17 -7.94 -12.15 41.08
C LEU A 17 -9.17 -12.51 40.20
N PHE A 18 -10.35 -11.99 40.55
CA PHE A 18 -11.58 -12.21 39.80
C PHE A 18 -11.70 -11.35 38.52
N TRP A 19 -10.94 -10.25 38.41
CA TRP A 19 -10.91 -9.42 37.20
C TRP A 19 -9.84 -9.82 36.18
N SER A 20 -8.90 -10.69 36.53
CA SER A 20 -7.90 -11.22 35.59
C SER A 20 -8.41 -12.36 34.68
N LEU A 21 -9.66 -12.81 34.85
CA LEU A 21 -10.19 -13.99 34.15
C LEU A 21 -11.07 -13.68 32.92
N SER A 22 -11.06 -12.46 32.41
CA SER A 22 -11.85 -12.09 31.21
C SER A 22 -11.08 -12.27 29.87
N GLY A 23 -9.93 -12.94 29.88
CA GLY A 23 -9.03 -13.02 28.71
C GLY A 23 -9.01 -14.34 27.93
N ILE A 24 -9.82 -15.35 28.28
CA ILE A 24 -9.85 -16.61 27.52
C ILE A 24 -10.86 -16.47 26.38
N THR A 25 -10.50 -15.68 25.36
CA THR A 25 -11.12 -15.83 24.05
C THR A 25 -10.73 -17.20 23.51
N ALA A 26 -11.72 -18.05 23.27
CA ALA A 26 -11.54 -19.28 22.51
C ALA A 26 -10.78 -18.94 21.21
N THR A 27 -9.71 -19.68 20.93
CA THR A 27 -9.03 -19.59 19.63
C THR A 27 -10.08 -19.84 18.56
N PRO A 28 -10.42 -18.85 17.72
CA PRO A 28 -11.39 -19.09 16.66
C PRO A 28 -10.83 -20.21 15.80
N THR A 29 -11.60 -21.28 15.63
CA THR A 29 -11.34 -22.30 14.62
C THR A 29 -11.08 -21.57 13.31
N PRO A 30 -10.03 -21.89 12.54
CA PRO A 30 -9.82 -21.28 11.23
C PRO A 30 -11.08 -21.51 10.40
N GLN A 31 -11.92 -20.48 10.32
CA GLN A 31 -13.06 -20.49 9.43
C GLN A 31 -12.43 -20.30 8.05
N GLU A 32 -12.37 -21.39 7.28
CA GLU A 32 -12.01 -21.35 5.88
C GLU A 32 -13.08 -20.51 5.17
N SER A 33 -12.89 -19.20 5.20
CA SER A 33 -13.73 -18.28 4.47
C SER A 33 -13.39 -18.46 3.00
N ASP A 34 -14.32 -19.02 2.23
CA ASP A 34 -14.30 -19.02 0.76
C ASP A 34 -14.35 -17.59 0.16
N GLN A 35 -14.28 -16.57 1.02
CA GLN A 35 -14.13 -15.16 0.69
C GLN A 35 -12.69 -14.88 0.28
N ARG A 36 -12.40 -15.06 -1.02
CA ARG A 36 -11.17 -14.55 -1.62
C ARG A 36 -11.13 -13.03 -1.42
N TRP A 37 -10.23 -12.55 -0.57
CA TRP A 37 -9.99 -11.13 -0.34
C TRP A 37 -9.64 -10.44 -1.67
N THR A 38 -10.44 -9.45 -2.08
CA THR A 38 -10.11 -8.59 -3.20
C THR A 38 -9.25 -7.44 -2.69
N VAL A 39 -7.94 -7.50 -2.96
CA VAL A 39 -7.02 -6.43 -2.62
C VAL A 39 -7.29 -5.26 -3.57
N THR A 40 -7.85 -4.18 -3.03
CA THR A 40 -7.95 -2.91 -3.73
C THR A 40 -6.92 -1.95 -3.16
N GLN A 41 -6.37 -1.11 -4.03
CA GLN A 41 -5.36 -0.16 -3.62
C GLN A 41 -6.01 1.01 -2.87
N GLN A 42 -5.63 1.20 -1.60
CA GLN A 42 -6.28 2.20 -0.74
C GLN A 42 -5.95 3.65 -1.10
N ARG A 43 -4.89 3.90 -1.86
CA ARG A 43 -4.45 5.25 -2.27
C ARG A 43 -4.14 5.27 -3.76
N ASN A 44 -4.32 6.41 -4.41
CA ASN A 44 -3.85 6.59 -5.78
C ASN A 44 -2.31 6.68 -5.80
N PRO A 45 -1.56 5.81 -6.50
CA PRO A 45 -0.10 5.81 -6.50
C PRO A 45 0.43 6.99 -7.30
N ASP A 46 -0.38 7.46 -8.25
CA ASP A 46 -0.06 8.59 -9.11
C ASP A 46 -0.18 9.92 -8.37
N ALA A 47 -0.82 9.95 -7.19
CA ALA A 47 -0.96 11.17 -6.39
C ALA A 47 0.41 11.81 -6.10
N ALA A 48 1.42 11.01 -5.76
CA ALA A 48 2.77 11.51 -5.48
C ALA A 48 3.44 12.14 -6.72
N CYS A 49 3.13 11.64 -7.92
CA CYS A 49 3.61 12.23 -9.17
C CYS A 49 2.89 13.55 -9.47
N LEU A 50 1.56 13.55 -9.27
CA LEU A 50 0.67 14.68 -9.55
C LEU A 50 0.73 15.81 -8.51
N ASP A 51 1.40 15.61 -7.37
CA ASP A 51 1.73 16.69 -6.44
C ASP A 51 2.63 17.77 -7.08
N CYS A 52 3.37 17.41 -8.14
CA CYS A 52 4.23 18.33 -8.90
C CYS A 52 3.86 18.40 -10.39
N HIS A 53 3.49 17.26 -10.99
CA HIS A 53 3.09 17.19 -12.39
C HIS A 53 1.65 17.65 -12.60
N LYS A 54 1.42 18.46 -13.62
CA LYS A 54 0.12 19.08 -13.89
C LYS A 54 -0.88 18.03 -14.37
N PRO A 55 -1.98 17.76 -13.64
CA PRO A 55 -2.87 16.64 -13.97
C PRO A 55 -3.53 16.74 -15.34
N ASP A 56 -3.76 17.95 -15.86
CA ASP A 56 -4.41 18.22 -17.14
C ASP A 56 -3.51 17.94 -18.35
N THR A 57 -2.20 18.14 -18.22
CA THR A 57 -1.25 17.94 -19.33
C THR A 57 -0.33 16.75 -19.15
N GLU A 58 -0.01 16.38 -17.91
CA GLU A 58 0.99 15.36 -17.55
C GLU A 58 0.36 14.16 -16.81
N GLY A 59 -0.94 14.24 -16.49
CA GLY A 59 -1.70 13.07 -16.04
C GLY A 59 -1.85 12.03 -17.13
N MET A 60 -2.11 10.78 -16.72
CA MET A 60 -2.44 9.71 -17.66
C MET A 60 -3.82 9.96 -18.27
N HIS A 61 -3.84 10.24 -19.57
CA HIS A 61 -5.06 10.41 -20.37
C HIS A 61 -5.16 9.34 -21.46
N GLY A 62 -6.35 9.20 -22.06
CA GLY A 62 -6.58 8.26 -23.15
C GLY A 62 -6.75 6.82 -22.66
N LYS A 63 -6.37 5.85 -23.50
CA LYS A 63 -6.76 4.43 -23.33
C LYS A 63 -6.12 3.72 -22.14
N HIS A 64 -4.96 4.17 -21.66
CA HIS A 64 -4.35 3.59 -20.45
C HIS A 64 -5.03 4.05 -19.16
N THR A 65 -5.79 5.15 -19.21
CA THR A 65 -6.59 5.62 -18.06
C THR A 65 -7.64 4.58 -17.71
N GLY A 66 -7.54 3.99 -16.51
CA GLY A 66 -8.46 2.95 -16.05
C GLY A 66 -8.24 1.57 -16.67
N ALA A 67 -7.21 1.40 -17.52
CA ALA A 67 -6.80 0.07 -17.97
C ALA A 67 -6.16 -0.71 -16.81
N ILE A 68 -6.28 -2.04 -16.87
CA ILE A 68 -5.71 -2.94 -15.87
C ILE A 68 -4.38 -3.48 -16.37
N ASN A 69 -3.35 -3.34 -15.54
CA ASN A 69 -2.04 -3.92 -15.79
C ASN A 69 -2.14 -5.45 -15.74
N PRO A 70 -1.78 -6.16 -16.83
CA PRO A 70 -1.95 -7.61 -16.91
C PRO A 70 -1.05 -8.36 -15.92
N ASN A 71 0.04 -7.75 -15.46
CA ASN A 71 1.05 -8.38 -14.61
C ASN A 71 0.64 -8.45 -13.13
N ASN A 72 -0.14 -7.48 -12.65
CA ASN A 72 -0.52 -7.41 -11.23
C ASN A 72 -2.04 -7.28 -10.99
N LYS A 73 -2.85 -7.18 -12.05
CA LYS A 73 -4.31 -7.04 -12.00
C LYS A 73 -4.80 -5.78 -11.27
N LEU A 74 -3.95 -4.76 -11.15
CA LEU A 74 -4.28 -3.44 -10.63
C LEU A 74 -4.36 -2.42 -11.78
N PRO A 75 -4.96 -1.24 -11.55
CA PRO A 75 -4.92 -0.16 -12.54
C PRO A 75 -3.48 0.20 -12.94
N ILE A 76 -3.30 0.60 -14.19
CA ILE A 76 -2.02 1.17 -14.65
C ILE A 76 -1.73 2.46 -13.87
N THR A 77 -0.45 2.68 -13.57
CA THR A 77 0.08 3.81 -12.78
C THR A 77 1.24 4.45 -13.51
N CYS A 78 1.63 5.66 -13.11
CA CYS A 78 2.77 6.40 -13.67
C CYS A 78 4.04 5.53 -13.75
N THR A 79 4.35 4.81 -12.67
CA THR A 79 5.59 4.04 -12.55
C THR A 79 5.61 2.77 -13.39
N ASN A 80 4.47 2.32 -13.94
CA ASN A 80 4.47 1.18 -14.85
C ASN A 80 5.14 1.51 -16.20
N CYS A 81 5.16 2.78 -16.59
CA CYS A 81 5.83 3.24 -17.80
C CYS A 81 7.07 4.09 -17.50
N HIS A 82 7.00 4.96 -16.50
CA HIS A 82 8.06 5.92 -16.21
C HIS A 82 9.12 5.36 -15.24
N GLY A 83 8.87 4.26 -14.53
CA GLY A 83 9.77 3.81 -13.47
C GLY A 83 9.70 4.72 -12.23
N GLN A 84 10.74 4.71 -11.40
CA GLN A 84 10.77 5.42 -10.13
C GLN A 84 11.69 6.65 -10.21
N PRO A 85 11.24 7.84 -9.75
CA PRO A 85 12.11 9.00 -9.66
C PRO A 85 13.20 8.79 -8.61
N SER A 86 14.40 9.29 -8.90
CA SER A 86 15.52 9.30 -7.96
C SER A 86 15.46 10.52 -7.04
N LEU A 87 16.37 10.60 -6.07
CA LEU A 87 16.54 11.79 -5.22
C LEU A 87 16.93 13.04 -6.04
N HIS A 88 17.52 12.85 -7.22
CA HIS A 88 17.99 13.91 -8.12
C HIS A 88 17.03 14.15 -9.29
N HIS A 89 15.78 13.67 -9.21
CA HIS A 89 14.81 13.74 -10.30
C HIS A 89 14.61 15.16 -10.87
N ARG A 90 14.63 16.17 -9.99
CA ARG A 90 14.47 17.58 -10.36
C ARG A 90 15.66 18.17 -11.11
N GLU A 91 16.80 17.47 -11.10
CA GLU A 91 18.01 17.86 -11.84
C GLU A 91 18.01 17.31 -13.27
N GLY A 92 16.95 16.59 -13.67
CA GLY A 92 16.80 16.06 -15.02
C GLY A 92 17.71 14.87 -15.32
N VAL A 93 18.11 14.13 -14.30
CA VAL A 93 18.93 12.91 -14.44
C VAL A 93 18.16 11.79 -15.15
N LYS A 94 18.89 10.77 -15.60
CA LYS A 94 18.33 9.60 -16.29
C LYS A 94 17.75 8.59 -15.30
N ASP A 95 16.62 8.95 -14.67
CA ASP A 95 15.94 8.11 -13.67
C ASP A 95 14.58 7.56 -14.11
N VAL A 96 13.71 8.42 -14.64
CA VAL A 96 12.42 8.02 -15.22
C VAL A 96 12.50 7.92 -16.74
N MET A 97 11.79 6.95 -17.31
CA MET A 97 11.67 6.83 -18.77
C MET A 97 11.04 8.10 -19.36
N ARG A 98 11.62 8.59 -20.45
CA ARG A 98 11.08 9.68 -21.26
C ARG A 98 10.83 9.17 -22.67
N PHE A 99 9.57 9.21 -23.09
CA PHE A 99 9.17 8.77 -24.42
C PHE A 99 9.31 9.89 -25.43
N ASN A 100 9.76 9.56 -26.64
CA ASN A 100 10.05 10.50 -27.72
C ASN A 100 11.08 11.59 -27.32
N ASP A 101 11.98 11.26 -26.41
CA ASP A 101 13.06 12.13 -25.91
C ASP A 101 14.43 11.48 -26.23
N PRO A 102 15.45 12.26 -26.64
CA PRO A 102 16.76 11.73 -27.00
C PRO A 102 17.56 11.11 -25.82
N MET A 103 17.11 11.26 -24.57
CA MET A 103 17.76 10.70 -23.38
C MET A 103 17.85 9.16 -23.40
N TYR A 104 16.90 8.48 -24.05
CA TYR A 104 16.83 7.02 -24.14
C TYR A 104 16.83 6.55 -25.60
N THR A 105 17.45 5.40 -25.87
CA THR A 105 17.40 4.80 -27.21
C THR A 105 15.97 4.33 -27.53
N VAL A 106 15.66 4.20 -28.82
CA VAL A 106 14.35 3.68 -29.28
C VAL A 106 14.06 2.29 -28.68
N GLU A 107 15.08 1.43 -28.61
CA GLU A 107 14.96 0.11 -28.00
C GLU A 107 14.61 0.19 -26.51
N GLN A 108 15.28 1.07 -25.75
CA GLN A 108 14.99 1.27 -24.32
C GLN A 108 13.56 1.75 -24.10
N GLN A 109 13.10 2.72 -24.90
CA GLN A 109 11.73 3.24 -24.82
C GLN A 109 10.70 2.15 -25.12
N ASN A 110 10.88 1.42 -26.23
CA ASN A 110 9.92 0.39 -26.66
C ASN A 110 9.92 -0.83 -25.74
N SER A 111 11.03 -1.14 -25.07
CA SER A 111 11.12 -2.27 -24.14
C SER A 111 10.14 -2.15 -22.96
N VAL A 112 9.81 -0.92 -22.55
CA VAL A 112 8.81 -0.65 -21.51
C VAL A 112 7.42 -1.12 -21.94
N CYS A 113 7.04 -0.84 -23.19
CA CYS A 113 5.75 -1.27 -23.75
C CYS A 113 5.62 -2.80 -23.77
N MET A 114 6.73 -3.48 -24.06
CA MET A 114 6.79 -4.95 -24.15
C MET A 114 6.74 -5.64 -22.78
N SER A 115 6.73 -4.88 -21.67
CA SER A 115 6.40 -5.46 -20.36
C SER A 115 4.93 -5.88 -20.25
N CYS A 116 4.05 -5.37 -21.13
CA CYS A 116 2.62 -5.70 -21.13
C CYS A 116 2.10 -6.15 -22.51
N HIS A 117 2.68 -5.64 -23.60
CA HIS A 117 2.23 -5.92 -24.97
C HIS A 117 3.07 -7.00 -25.65
N LEU A 118 2.41 -7.81 -26.49
CA LEU A 118 3.00 -8.85 -27.34
C LEU A 118 2.78 -8.51 -28.82
#